data_AF-A0A3D5ZDR1-F1
#
_entry.id   AF-A0A3D5ZDR1-F1
#
_cell.length_a   1.000
_cell.length_b   1.000
_cell.length_c   1.000
_cell.angle_alpha   90.00
_cell.angle_beta   90.00
_cell.angle_gamma   90.00
#
_symmetry.space_group_name_H-M   'P 1'
#
loop_
_entity.id
_entity.type
_entity.pdbx_description
1 polymer ?
#
loop_
_entity_poly.entity_id
_entity_poly.type
_entity_poly.pdbx_seq_one_letter_code
_entity_poly.pdbx_strand_id
1 'polypeptide(L)' 'MNKDTKMTNLPSPSVGGLSIYLAQIKKFPMLDAEEEYLLAKNWRERGNLKAAHKLVTSHLRLVAKIA' A
#
# COMPACT_ATOMS: atom_id res chain seq x y z
N MET A 1 38.65 -12.26 -19.84
CA MET A 1 38.56 -12.20 -18.36
C MET A 1 37.42 -11.24 -18.04
N ASN A 2 36.21 -11.78 -17.90
CA ASN A 2 34.97 -11.02 -18.06
C ASN A 2 34.56 -10.41 -16.71
N LYS A 3 34.51 -9.09 -16.65
CA LYS A 3 34.04 -8.33 -15.48
C LYS A 3 32.67 -7.76 -15.81
N ASP A 4 31.60 -8.50 -15.58
CA ASP A 4 30.25 -7.94 -15.65
C ASP A 4 29.36 -8.56 -14.57
N THR A 5 29.58 -8.08 -13.35
CA THR A 5 28.68 -8.22 -12.21
C THR A 5 27.32 -7.63 -12.60
N LYS A 6 26.36 -8.48 -12.95
CA LYS A 6 24.96 -8.09 -13.22
C LYS A 6 24.33 -7.51 -11.94
N MET A 7 24.44 -6.19 -11.77
CA MET A 7 23.53 -5.41 -10.93
C MET A 7 22.30 -5.04 -11.77
N THR A 8 21.27 -5.88 -11.74
CA THR A 8 19.94 -5.54 -12.30
C THR A 8 18.86 -5.97 -11.30
N ASN A 9 18.78 -5.28 -10.17
CA ASN A 9 17.66 -5.35 -9.22
C ASN A 9 17.13 -3.93 -8.91
N LEU A 10 17.07 -3.05 -9.92
CA LEU A 10 16.31 -1.80 -9.78
C LEU A 10 14.89 -2.04 -10.31
N PRO A 11 13.84 -1.83 -9.49
CA PRO A 11 12.47 -1.87 -9.96
C PRO A 11 12.23 -0.68 -10.89
N SER A 12 12.37 -0.91 -12.20
CA SER A 12 11.88 0.00 -13.23
C SER A 12 10.35 -0.12 -13.29
N PRO A 13 9.59 0.99 -13.39
CA PRO A 13 8.13 0.98 -13.54
C PRO A 13 7.78 0.43 -14.93
N SER A 14 7.89 -0.88 -15.06
CA SER A 14 7.49 -1.66 -16.22
C SER A 14 5.98 -1.71 -16.23
N VAL A 15 5.35 -1.81 -17.40
CA VAL A 15 3.89 -1.82 -17.61
C VAL A 15 3.13 -2.87 -16.75
N GLY A 16 3.83 -3.86 -16.16
CA GLY A 16 3.27 -4.80 -15.16
C GLY A 16 3.29 -4.34 -13.70
N GLY A 17 3.98 -3.25 -13.35
CA GLY A 17 4.07 -2.72 -11.98
C GLY A 17 2.74 -2.17 -11.49
N LEU A 18 1.94 -1.57 -12.38
CA LEU A 18 0.59 -1.13 -12.07
C LEU A 18 -0.33 -2.32 -11.79
N SER A 19 -0.24 -3.39 -12.59
CA SER A 19 -1.01 -4.63 -12.35
C SER A 19 -0.64 -5.31 -11.04
N ILE A 20 0.64 -5.33 -10.68
CA ILE A 20 1.12 -5.85 -9.39
C ILE A 20 0.62 -4.98 -8.23
N TYR A 21 0.68 -3.66 -8.38
CA TYR A 21 0.14 -2.72 -7.41
C TYR A 21 -1.38 -2.92 -7.22
N LEU A 22 -2.15 -3.05 -8.31
CA LEU A 22 -3.58 -3.35 -8.27
C LEU A 22 -3.87 -4.71 -7.60
N ALA A 23 -3.05 -5.73 -7.86
CA ALA A 23 -3.19 -7.02 -7.21
C ALA A 23 -2.86 -6.95 -5.71
N GLN A 24 -1.91 -6.11 -5.30
CA GLN A 24 -1.57 -5.87 -3.90
C GLN A 24 -2.67 -5.11 -3.16
N ILE A 25 -3.21 -4.02 -3.72
CA ILE A 25 -4.29 -3.25 -3.08
C ILE A 25 -5.59 -4.06 -2.92
N LYS A 26 -5.85 -5.03 -3.81
CA LYS A 26 -7.03 -5.90 -3.73
C LYS A 26 -6.97 -6.91 -2.57
N LYS A 27 -5.78 -7.22 -2.06
CA LYS A 27 -5.58 -8.15 -0.93
C LYS A 27 -5.95 -7.54 0.43
N PHE A 28 -6.03 -6.21 0.52
CA PHE A 28 -6.42 -5.57 1.77
C PHE A 28 -7.95 -5.63 1.92
N PRO A 29 -8.46 -6.18 3.05
CA PRO A 29 -9.88 -6.15 3.34
C PRO A 29 -10.33 -4.70 3.54
N MET A 30 -11.55 -4.38 3.11
CA MET A 30 -12.16 -3.10 3.48
C MET A 30 -12.40 -3.10 4.98
N LEU A 31 -12.05 -1.99 5.63
CA LEU A 31 -12.41 -1.74 7.01
C LEU A 31 -13.90 -1.42 7.11
N ASP A 32 -14.55 -1.89 8.17
CA ASP A 32 -15.87 -1.43 8.53
C ASP A 32 -15.79 -0.01 9.12
N ALA A 33 -16.88 0.76 9.05
CA ALA A 33 -16.92 2.15 9.52
C ALA A 33 -16.58 2.27 11.01
N GLU A 34 -16.96 1.27 11.82
CA GLU A 34 -16.63 1.24 13.25
C GLU A 34 -15.13 1.00 13.48
N GLU A 35 -14.53 0.15 12.65
CA GLU A 35 -13.09 -0.16 12.71
C GLU A 35 -12.25 1.04 12.26
N GLU A 36 -12.70 1.78 11.24
CA GLU A 36 -12.07 3.04 10.83
C GLU A 36 -12.09 4.09 11.93
N TYR A 37 -13.23 4.26 12.60
CA TYR A 37 -13.35 5.21 13.70
C TYR A 37 -12.39 4.89 14.84
N LEU A 38 -12.31 3.60 15.21
CA LEU A 38 -11.37 3.13 16.24
C LEU A 38 -9.91 3.36 15.84
N LEU A 39 -9.55 3.04 14.60
CA LEU A 39 -8.18 3.24 14.10
C LEU A 39 -7.81 4.73 14.00
N ALA A 40 -8.73 5.58 13.55
CA ALA A 40 -8.52 7.02 13.44
C ALA A 40 -8.38 7.68 14.82
N LYS A 41 -9.24 7.28 15.77
CA LYS A 41 -9.14 7.73 17.16
C LYS A 41 -7.82 7.28 17.80
N ASN A 42 -7.44 6.02 17.61
CA ASN A 42 -6.21 5.46 18.15
C ASN A 42 -4.95 6.08 17.52
N TRP A 43 -4.98 6.41 16.22
CA TRP A 43 -3.92 7.18 15.59
C TRP A 43 -3.81 8.59 16.16
N ARG A 44 -4.94 9.30 16.32
CA ARG A 44 -4.97 10.66 16.88
C ARG A 44 -4.52 10.72 18.33
N GLU A 45 -4.91 9.74 19.15
CA GLU A 45 -4.63 9.72 20.58
C GLU A 45 -3.25 9.13 20.92
N ARG A 46 -2.80 8.11 20.18
CA ARG A 46 -1.57 7.37 20.50
C ARG A 46 -0.46 7.52 19.47
N GLY A 47 -0.67 8.25 18.38
CA GLY A 47 0.31 8.39 17.30
C GLY A 47 0.63 7.06 16.62
N ASN A 48 -0.29 6.10 16.62
CA ASN A 48 -0.02 4.74 16.17
C ASN A 48 0.13 4.68 14.64
N LEU A 49 1.37 4.62 14.16
CA LEU A 49 1.72 4.52 12.73
C LEU A 49 1.09 3.29 12.04
N LYS A 50 0.87 2.18 12.77
CA LYS A 50 0.20 1.01 12.19
C LYS A 50 -1.28 1.29 11.91
N ALA A 51 -1.94 2.07 12.78
CA ALA A 51 -3.33 2.46 12.58
C ALA A 51 -3.47 3.41 11.38
N ALA A 52 -2.57 4.39 11.24
CA ALA A 52 -2.51 5.24 10.05
C ALA A 52 -2.26 4.43 8.77
N HIS A 53 -1.32 3.48 8.80
CA HIS A 53 -1.04 2.64 7.64
C HIS A 53 -2.26 1.81 7.23
N LYS A 54 -3.00 1.24 8.20
CA LYS A 54 -4.22 0.46 7.93
C LYS A 54 -5.35 1.31 7.33
N LEU A 55 -5.50 2.56 7.79
CA LEU A 55 -6.46 3.51 7.21
C LEU A 55 -6.12 3.86 5.77
N VAL A 56 -4.84 4.20 5.49
CA VAL A 56 -4.40 4.59 4.14
C VAL A 56 -4.50 3.41 3.17
N THR A 57 -4.14 2.18 3.57
CA THR A 57 -4.23 1.00 2.70
C THR A 57 -5.67 0.60 2.38
N SER A 58 -6.61 0.79 3.31
CA SER A 58 -8.05 0.59 3.06
C SER A 58 -8.56 1.54 1.96
N HIS A 59 -8.15 2.81 2.01
CA HIS A 59 -8.58 3.84 1.05
C HIS A 59 -7.80 3.82 -0.26
N LEU A 60 -6.62 3.20 -0.31
CA LEU A 60 -5.77 3.13 -1.50
C LEU A 60 -6.49 2.46 -2.68
N ARG A 61 -7.39 1.51 -2.38
CA ARG A 61 -8.23 0.85 -3.38
C ARG A 61 -9.28 1.79 -3.99
N LEU A 62 -9.78 2.76 -3.23
CA LEU A 62 -10.69 3.80 -3.74
C LEU A 62 -9.93 4.78 -4.65
N VAL A 63 -8.74 5.23 -4.23
CA VAL A 63 -7.90 6.14 -5.03
C VAL A 63 -7.52 5.50 -6.37
N ALA A 64 -7.12 4.23 -6.37
CA ALA A 64 -6.80 3.50 -7.60
C ALA A 64 -8.01 3.30 -8.54
N LYS A 65 -9.24 3.45 -8.04
CA LYS A 65 -10.46 3.37 -8.85
C LYS A 65 -10.88 4.74 -9.42
N ILE A 66 -10.40 5.85 -8.84
CA ILE A 66 -10.69 7.22 -9.27
C ILE A 66 -9.60 7.76 -10.21
N ALA A 67 -8.35 7.28 -10.07
CA ALA A 67 -7.19 7.68 -10.88
C ALA A 67 -7.17 7.07 -12.29
#